data_AF-A0A959FXT5-F1
#
_entry.id   AF-A0A959FXT5-F1
#
_cell.length_a   1.000
_cell.length_b   1.000
_cell.length_c   1.000
_cell.angle_alpha   90.00
_cell.angle_beta   90.00
_cell.angle_gamma   90.00
#
_symmetry.space_group_name_H-M   'P 1'
#
loop_
_entity.id
_entity.type
_entity.pdbx_description
1 polymer ?
#
loop_
_entity_poly.entity_id
_entity_poly.type
_entity_poly.pdbx_seq_one_letter_code
_entity_poly.pdbx_strand_id
1 'polypeptide(L)'
;MKTQNLNLPLNRLKITIWLVLFGVVLSPLWASSHREAPLIANDPLADNTDLYAFRSPDDPNTITIIANYIPAELPFGGPNYNTFGENIRYEIHIDNDVTIPGDEIIYRFTFTRTNEDPTTFFNIRLGAQNLKTTYTLERSIDGGSTFQTIVMDGIVPPANIGPRSIESAVGLNTTYDALISSAIMMASTGEQVFCGPADDPFFVDLGGIFDLGDAPRQSGNSRDGLANKNIHTIAIQVPISTLLKSGAPST
;
A
#
# COMPACT_ATOMS: atom_id res chain seq x y z
N MET A 1 81.55 -17.04 -13.07
CA MET A 1 81.01 -16.85 -11.69
C MET A 1 79.52 -16.56 -11.84
N LYS A 2 78.66 -17.45 -11.33
CA LYS A 2 77.23 -17.59 -11.69
C LYS A 2 76.35 -16.49 -11.09
N THR A 3 75.43 -15.97 -11.88
CA THR A 3 74.28 -15.14 -11.49
C THR A 3 73.26 -15.97 -10.70
N GLN A 4 72.79 -15.46 -9.56
CA GLN A 4 71.63 -16.00 -8.83
C GLN A 4 70.46 -15.03 -8.94
N ASN A 5 69.38 -15.49 -9.58
CA ASN A 5 68.07 -14.83 -9.62
C ASN A 5 67.32 -15.13 -8.31
N LEU A 6 66.90 -14.09 -7.59
CA LEU A 6 65.89 -14.24 -6.53
C LEU A 6 64.50 -14.23 -7.14
N ASN A 7 63.89 -15.42 -7.26
CA ASN A 7 62.47 -15.60 -7.51
C ASN A 7 61.70 -15.42 -6.21
N LEU A 8 61.01 -14.29 -6.05
CA LEU A 8 59.97 -14.15 -5.02
C LEU A 8 58.71 -14.91 -5.48
N PRO A 9 58.11 -15.78 -4.64
CA PRO A 9 56.97 -16.58 -5.05
C PRO A 9 55.71 -15.71 -5.16
N LEU A 10 55.17 -15.59 -6.39
CA LEU A 10 53.91 -14.91 -6.75
C LEU A 10 52.64 -15.40 -6.00
N ASN A 11 52.75 -16.41 -5.14
CA ASN A 11 51.61 -17.12 -4.57
C ASN A 11 51.00 -16.46 -3.32
N ARG A 12 51.67 -15.48 -2.70
CA ARG A 12 51.10 -14.79 -1.52
C ARG A 12 50.24 -13.57 -1.86
N LEU A 13 50.41 -12.97 -3.04
CA LEU A 13 49.61 -11.81 -3.47
C LEU A 13 48.20 -12.20 -3.96
N LYS A 14 48.02 -13.45 -4.42
CA LYS A 14 46.73 -13.95 -4.90
C LYS A 14 45.73 -14.26 -3.78
N ILE A 15 46.20 -14.62 -2.58
CA ILE A 15 45.31 -15.03 -1.48
C ILE A 15 44.64 -13.81 -0.82
N THR A 16 45.29 -12.65 -0.82
CA THR A 16 44.72 -11.41 -0.26
C THR A 16 43.63 -10.82 -1.15
N ILE A 17 43.71 -10.99 -2.48
CA ILE A 17 42.69 -10.48 -3.42
C ILE A 17 41.38 -11.30 -3.35
N TRP A 18 41.45 -12.59 -3.04
CA TRP A 18 40.26 -13.43 -2.91
C TRP A 18 39.48 -13.21 -1.60
N LEU A 19 40.13 -12.77 -0.53
CA LEU A 19 39.46 -12.39 0.73
C LEU A 19 38.80 -11.01 0.66
N VAL A 20 39.28 -10.11 -0.20
CA VAL A 20 38.64 -8.79 -0.42
C VAL A 20 37.40 -8.93 -1.34
N LEU A 21 37.38 -9.90 -2.26
CA LEU A 21 36.18 -10.19 -3.08
C LEU A 21 35.08 -10.98 -2.34
N PHE A 22 35.38 -11.57 -1.18
CA PHE A 22 34.38 -12.25 -0.33
C PHE A 22 33.78 -11.34 0.75
N GLY A 23 34.19 -10.06 0.79
CA GLY A 23 33.39 -8.99 1.36
C GLY A 23 32.28 -8.59 0.39
N VAL A 24 31.49 -9.57 -0.07
CA VAL A 24 30.20 -9.26 -0.69
C VAL A 24 29.46 -8.48 0.35
N VAL A 25 29.22 -7.22 0.03
CA VAL A 25 28.36 -6.30 0.75
C VAL A 25 27.04 -7.06 0.97
N LEU A 26 26.86 -7.61 2.17
CA LEU A 26 25.56 -8.00 2.70
C LEU A 26 24.82 -6.69 2.98
N SER A 27 24.48 -5.95 1.92
CA SER A 27 23.37 -5.03 2.01
C SER A 27 22.17 -5.93 2.32
N PRO A 28 21.45 -5.72 3.44
CA PRO A 28 20.11 -6.29 3.51
C PRO A 28 19.38 -5.78 2.26
N LEU A 29 19.10 -6.70 1.33
CA LEU A 29 18.12 -6.46 0.29
C LEU A 29 16.81 -6.31 1.05
N TRP A 30 16.39 -5.06 1.25
CA TRP A 30 15.10 -4.76 1.82
C TRP A 30 14.07 -5.43 0.90
N ALA A 31 13.29 -6.31 1.53
CA ALA A 31 12.46 -7.29 0.87
C ALA A 31 11.46 -6.63 -0.08
N SER A 32 11.01 -7.40 -1.10
CA SER A 32 9.82 -7.03 -1.86
C SER A 32 8.68 -6.72 -0.89
N SER A 33 7.94 -5.64 -1.16
CA SER A 33 6.74 -5.27 -0.41
C SER A 33 5.52 -6.13 -0.79
N HIS A 34 5.64 -6.91 -1.87
CA HIS A 34 4.59 -7.80 -2.37
C HIS A 34 4.69 -9.20 -1.78
N ARG A 35 3.57 -9.93 -1.83
CA ARG A 35 3.40 -11.35 -1.49
C ARG A 35 4.55 -12.27 -1.87
N GLU A 36 5.32 -11.95 -2.91
CA GLU A 36 6.48 -12.72 -3.35
C GLU A 36 7.66 -12.69 -2.36
N ALA A 37 7.67 -11.80 -1.37
CA ALA A 37 8.65 -11.81 -0.28
C ALA A 37 8.24 -12.74 0.89
N PRO A 38 9.15 -13.59 1.41
CA PRO A 38 8.85 -14.53 2.50
C PRO A 38 8.31 -13.91 3.79
N LEU A 39 8.67 -12.66 4.12
CA LEU A 39 8.21 -12.02 5.36
C LEU A 39 6.82 -11.40 5.22
N ILE A 40 6.54 -10.74 4.10
CA ILE A 40 5.22 -10.14 3.81
C ILE A 40 4.15 -11.22 3.57
N ALA A 41 4.52 -12.37 3.00
CA ALA A 41 3.58 -13.49 2.86
C ALA A 41 2.99 -13.98 4.19
N ASN A 42 3.66 -13.71 5.32
CA ASN A 42 3.19 -14.05 6.67
C ASN A 42 2.47 -12.87 7.37
N ASP A 43 2.43 -11.69 6.76
CA ASP A 43 1.66 -10.52 7.20
C ASP A 43 0.85 -9.96 6.01
N PRO A 44 -0.18 -10.70 5.53
CA PRO A 44 -0.87 -10.40 4.29
C PRO A 44 -1.65 -9.08 4.32
N LEU A 45 -1.89 -8.52 5.51
CA LEU A 45 -2.55 -7.22 5.64
C LEU A 45 -1.56 -6.07 5.42
N ALA A 46 -0.26 -6.30 5.56
CA ALA A 46 0.81 -5.35 5.28
C ALA A 46 1.35 -5.45 3.84
N ASP A 47 0.81 -6.37 3.03
CA ASP A 47 1.17 -6.59 1.64
C ASP A 47 0.70 -5.41 0.79
N ASN A 48 1.60 -4.45 0.56
CA ASN A 48 1.38 -3.35 -0.37
C ASN A 48 1.43 -3.93 -1.78
N THR A 49 0.46 -3.65 -2.66
CA THR A 49 0.40 -4.17 -4.04
C THR A 49 0.91 -3.19 -5.10
N ASP A 50 0.62 -1.90 -4.95
CA ASP A 50 1.10 -0.87 -5.86
C ASP A 50 1.08 0.50 -5.18
N LEU A 51 1.89 1.42 -5.70
CA LEU A 51 1.83 2.86 -5.38
C LEU A 51 1.77 3.67 -6.68
N TYR A 52 0.76 4.53 -6.79
CA TYR A 52 0.63 5.49 -7.89
C TYR A 52 0.69 6.92 -7.35
N ALA A 53 1.38 7.80 -8.05
CA ALA A 53 1.40 9.23 -7.74
C ALA A 53 1.35 10.03 -9.05
N PHE A 54 0.36 10.91 -9.17
CA PHE A 54 0.17 11.72 -10.37
C PHE A 54 -0.52 13.05 -10.06
N ARG A 55 -0.30 14.04 -10.90
CA ARG A 55 -1.03 15.30 -10.84
C ARG A 55 -2.51 15.03 -11.13
N SER A 56 -3.38 15.45 -10.24
CA SER A 56 -4.79 15.06 -10.28
C SER A 56 -5.48 15.65 -11.52
N PRO A 57 -6.15 14.83 -12.34
CA PRO A 57 -6.83 15.31 -13.55
C PRO A 57 -8.03 16.22 -13.27
N ASP A 58 -8.66 16.02 -12.12
CA ASP A 58 -9.86 16.71 -11.63
C ASP A 58 -9.53 18.01 -10.88
N ASP A 59 -8.41 18.08 -10.16
CA ASP A 59 -7.82 19.31 -9.64
C ASP A 59 -6.30 19.37 -9.87
N PRO A 60 -5.86 20.03 -10.95
CA PRO A 60 -4.44 20.13 -11.26
C PRO A 60 -3.60 20.87 -10.21
N ASN A 61 -4.15 21.49 -9.16
CA ASN A 61 -3.35 22.05 -8.07
C ASN A 61 -3.03 21.04 -6.96
N THR A 62 -3.37 19.77 -7.19
CA THR A 62 -3.15 18.68 -6.25
C THR A 62 -2.38 17.52 -6.91
N ILE A 63 -1.82 16.67 -6.05
CA ILE A 63 -1.26 15.37 -6.42
C ILE A 63 -2.13 14.29 -5.78
N THR A 64 -2.58 13.34 -6.59
CA THR A 64 -3.24 12.12 -6.11
C THR A 64 -2.17 11.06 -5.89
N ILE A 65 -2.15 10.51 -4.67
CA ILE A 65 -1.34 9.37 -4.29
C ILE A 65 -2.29 8.23 -3.93
N ILE A 66 -2.05 7.04 -4.47
CA ILE A 66 -2.86 5.84 -4.27
C ILE A 66 -1.92 4.72 -3.83
N ALA A 67 -2.08 4.24 -2.61
CA ALA A 67 -1.38 3.08 -2.07
C ALA A 67 -2.36 1.92 -1.92
N ASN A 68 -2.10 0.82 -2.63
CA ASN A 68 -2.94 -0.37 -2.62
C ASN A 68 -2.31 -1.46 -1.74
N TYR A 69 -3.17 -2.27 -1.12
CA TYR A 69 -2.80 -3.33 -0.19
C TYR A 69 -3.72 -4.53 -0.37
N ILE A 70 -3.29 -5.69 0.13
CA ILE A 70 -4.07 -6.93 0.20
C ILE A 70 -4.48 -7.40 -1.22
N PRO A 71 -3.63 -8.17 -1.92
CA PRO A 71 -3.92 -8.58 -3.30
C PRO A 71 -5.04 -9.61 -3.40
N ALA A 72 -5.67 -9.66 -4.57
CA ALA A 72 -6.52 -10.77 -5.03
C ALA A 72 -7.73 -11.06 -4.12
N GLU A 73 -8.37 -10.02 -3.60
CA GLU A 73 -9.52 -10.17 -2.73
C GLU A 73 -10.73 -10.72 -3.47
N LEU A 74 -11.35 -11.76 -2.92
CA LEU A 74 -12.58 -12.30 -3.48
C LEU A 74 -13.77 -11.42 -3.08
N PRO A 75 -14.63 -11.02 -4.03
CA PRO A 75 -15.80 -10.20 -3.74
C PRO A 75 -16.83 -10.90 -2.83
N PHE A 76 -16.79 -12.24 -2.73
CA PHE A 76 -17.76 -13.06 -1.98
C PHE A 76 -17.17 -13.86 -0.79
N GLY A 77 -16.26 -13.26 -0.01
CA GLY A 77 -15.54 -13.94 1.09
C GLY A 77 -16.34 -14.28 2.37
N GLY A 78 -17.65 -14.01 2.42
CA GLY A 78 -18.45 -14.13 3.64
C GLY A 78 -18.31 -15.49 4.37
N PRO A 79 -18.33 -15.51 5.72
CA PRO A 79 -18.62 -14.38 6.62
C PRO A 79 -17.41 -13.48 6.93
N ASN A 80 -16.21 -13.79 6.42
CA ASN A 80 -14.99 -13.04 6.70
C ASN A 80 -14.59 -12.21 5.48
N TYR A 81 -14.63 -10.89 5.62
CA TYR A 81 -14.23 -9.96 4.56
C TYR A 81 -12.84 -9.41 4.85
N ASN A 82 -12.10 -9.05 3.80
CA ASN A 82 -10.81 -8.36 3.94
C ASN A 82 -11.02 -6.99 4.59
N THR A 83 -9.99 -6.52 5.27
CA THR A 83 -9.99 -5.26 6.02
C THR A 83 -8.55 -4.82 6.27
N PHE A 84 -8.32 -3.52 6.44
CA PHE A 84 -7.05 -3.03 6.96
C PHE A 84 -6.76 -3.61 8.37
N GLY A 85 -5.51 -3.93 8.63
CA GLY A 85 -5.07 -4.43 9.94
C GLY A 85 -4.96 -3.34 11.02
N GLU A 86 -5.45 -3.64 12.22
CA GLU A 86 -5.44 -2.72 13.38
C GLU A 86 -4.04 -2.55 14.03
N ASN A 87 -3.11 -3.45 13.73
CA ASN A 87 -1.74 -3.44 14.28
C ASN A 87 -0.68 -3.18 13.20
N ILE A 88 -1.07 -2.49 12.14
CA ILE A 88 -0.21 -2.17 11.00
C ILE A 88 -0.14 -0.67 10.86
N ARG A 89 1.08 -0.17 10.62
CA ARG A 89 1.34 1.23 10.35
C ARG A 89 1.39 1.42 8.84
N TYR A 90 0.32 1.96 8.28
CA TYR A 90 0.27 2.34 6.88
C TYR A 90 0.77 3.77 6.77
N GLU A 91 1.92 3.97 6.13
CA GLU A 91 2.53 5.28 5.95
C GLU A 91 2.84 5.56 4.48
N ILE A 92 2.58 6.79 4.07
CA ILE A 92 3.04 7.36 2.79
C ILE A 92 4.13 8.37 3.15
N HIS A 93 5.33 8.10 2.66
CA HIS A 93 6.52 8.90 2.88
C HIS A 93 6.82 9.74 1.64
N ILE A 94 7.07 11.03 1.85
CA ILE A 94 7.36 11.99 0.79
C ILE A 94 8.69 12.66 1.13
N ASP A 95 9.70 12.35 0.33
CA ASP A 95 10.95 13.11 0.20
C ASP A 95 10.76 14.16 -0.89
N ASN A 96 10.76 15.43 -0.51
CA ASN A 96 10.66 16.56 -1.42
C ASN A 96 11.94 17.43 -1.44
N ASP A 97 12.95 17.06 -0.64
CA ASP A 97 14.25 17.69 -0.60
C ASP A 97 15.38 16.66 -0.54
N VAL A 98 15.86 16.28 -1.73
CA VAL A 98 17.00 15.36 -1.92
C VAL A 98 18.31 15.76 -1.22
N THR A 99 18.39 16.96 -0.62
CA THR A 99 19.56 17.41 0.16
C THR A 99 19.48 17.03 1.63
N ILE A 100 18.30 16.69 2.14
CA ILE A 100 18.06 16.26 3.51
C ILE A 100 17.88 14.74 3.50
N PRO A 101 18.69 13.97 4.26
CA PRO A 101 18.47 12.54 4.37
C PRO A 101 17.18 12.24 5.15
N GLY A 102 16.24 11.55 4.50
CA GLY A 102 14.99 11.11 5.11
C GLY A 102 13.78 11.60 4.32
N ASP A 103 12.62 11.52 4.96
CA ASP A 103 11.36 12.01 4.40
C ASP A 103 10.97 13.29 5.13
N GLU A 104 10.41 14.27 4.42
CA GLU A 104 9.95 15.52 5.04
C GLU A 104 8.51 15.40 5.53
N ILE A 105 7.67 14.73 4.73
CA ILE A 105 6.22 14.63 4.97
C ILE A 105 5.84 13.17 5.09
N ILE A 106 5.10 12.84 6.16
CA ILE A 106 4.63 11.48 6.42
C ILE A 106 3.13 11.53 6.69
N TYR A 107 2.35 10.80 5.92
CA TYR A 107 0.94 10.54 6.21
C TYR A 107 0.81 9.16 6.84
N ARG A 108 0.25 9.08 8.05
CA ARG A 108 0.05 7.83 8.80
C ARG A 108 -1.43 7.53 8.94
N PHE A 109 -1.84 6.34 8.54
CA PHE A 109 -3.19 5.82 8.71
C PHE A 109 -3.18 4.73 9.78
N THR A 110 -4.00 4.90 10.81
CA THR A 110 -4.20 3.92 11.87
C THR A 110 -5.65 3.47 11.85
N PHE A 111 -5.89 2.17 11.64
CA PHE A 111 -7.22 1.60 11.52
C PHE A 111 -7.67 0.95 12.84
N THR A 112 -8.95 1.05 13.14
CA THR A 112 -9.59 0.45 14.31
C THR A 112 -10.91 -0.18 13.90
N ARG A 113 -11.29 -1.26 14.58
CA ARG A 113 -12.47 -2.02 14.21
C ARG A 113 -13.38 -2.30 15.40
N THR A 114 -14.67 -2.17 15.17
CA THR A 114 -15.72 -2.46 16.14
C THR A 114 -16.68 -3.49 15.58
N ASN A 115 -17.05 -4.47 16.39
CA ASN A 115 -18.15 -5.38 16.09
C ASN A 115 -19.46 -4.80 16.64
N GLU A 116 -20.25 -4.14 15.80
CA GLU A 116 -21.47 -3.45 16.25
C GLU A 116 -22.58 -4.40 16.71
N ASP A 117 -22.68 -5.62 16.15
CA ASP A 117 -23.63 -6.65 16.58
C ASP A 117 -22.95 -8.03 16.77
N PRO A 118 -22.36 -8.29 17.95
CA PRO A 118 -21.70 -9.56 18.23
C PRO A 118 -22.68 -10.75 18.37
N THR A 119 -23.99 -10.54 18.27
CA THR A 119 -24.99 -11.61 18.41
C THR A 119 -25.22 -12.39 17.11
N THR A 120 -24.56 -12.00 16.01
CA THR A 120 -24.71 -12.62 14.70
C THR A 120 -23.38 -12.77 13.97
N PHE A 121 -23.35 -13.66 12.98
CA PHE A 121 -22.26 -13.74 12.01
C PHE A 121 -22.54 -12.93 10.73
N PHE A 122 -23.76 -12.44 10.54
CA PHE A 122 -24.07 -11.59 9.39
C PHE A 122 -23.32 -10.28 9.52
N ASN A 123 -22.53 -9.94 8.49
CA ASN A 123 -21.69 -8.75 8.58
C ASN A 123 -22.48 -7.45 8.60
N ILE A 124 -23.71 -7.46 8.05
CA ILE A 124 -24.60 -6.30 8.05
C ILE A 124 -26.03 -6.77 8.27
N ARG A 125 -26.70 -6.20 9.28
CA ARG A 125 -28.15 -6.30 9.48
C ARG A 125 -28.65 -5.21 10.43
N LEU A 126 -29.92 -4.85 10.29
CA LEU A 126 -30.64 -3.98 11.24
C LEU A 126 -29.91 -2.65 11.53
N GLY A 127 -29.28 -2.06 10.52
CA GLY A 127 -28.52 -0.83 10.63
C GLY A 127 -27.11 -0.97 11.25
N ALA A 128 -26.70 -2.17 11.66
CA ALA A 128 -25.38 -2.45 12.21
C ALA A 128 -24.45 -3.08 11.17
N GLN A 129 -23.16 -2.77 11.29
CA GLN A 129 -22.06 -3.39 10.57
C GLN A 129 -21.14 -4.10 11.57
N ASN A 130 -21.11 -5.42 11.50
CA ASN A 130 -20.04 -6.17 12.15
C ASN A 130 -18.74 -5.86 11.41
N LEU A 131 -17.64 -5.76 12.16
CA LEU A 131 -16.33 -5.38 11.61
C LEU A 131 -16.33 -3.98 10.98
N LYS A 132 -17.11 -3.04 11.54
CA LYS A 132 -17.05 -1.63 11.16
C LYS A 132 -15.65 -1.10 11.41
N THR A 133 -15.02 -0.61 10.35
CA THR A 133 -13.65 -0.16 10.38
C THR A 133 -13.61 1.35 10.22
N THR A 134 -12.85 2.00 11.08
CA THR A 134 -12.59 3.44 11.06
C THR A 134 -11.09 3.70 11.06
N TYR A 135 -10.68 4.92 10.75
CA TYR A 135 -9.27 5.30 10.76
C TYR A 135 -9.02 6.70 11.34
N THR A 136 -7.82 6.87 11.86
CA THR A 136 -7.22 8.18 12.13
C THR A 136 -6.14 8.42 11.07
N LEU A 137 -6.18 9.60 10.43
CA LEU A 137 -5.08 10.08 9.58
C LEU A 137 -4.31 11.15 10.31
N GLU A 138 -3.01 10.93 10.45
CA GLU A 138 -2.06 11.87 11.00
C GLU A 138 -1.06 12.31 9.93
N ARG A 139 -0.60 13.57 10.00
CA ARG A 139 0.41 14.12 9.11
C ARG A 139 1.58 14.68 9.93
N SER A 140 2.80 14.31 9.54
CA SER A 140 4.03 14.97 9.94
C SER A 140 4.58 15.80 8.78
N ILE A 141 5.16 16.95 9.09
CA ILE A 141 5.88 17.83 8.16
C ILE A 141 7.31 18.16 8.66
N ASP A 142 7.79 17.37 9.63
CA ASP A 142 9.06 17.53 10.33
C ASP A 142 9.83 16.19 10.42
N GLY A 143 9.67 15.36 9.37
CA GLY A 143 10.33 14.07 9.24
C GLY A 143 9.95 13.05 10.31
N GLY A 144 8.68 13.07 10.73
CA GLY A 144 8.12 12.14 11.70
C GLY A 144 8.39 12.50 13.16
N SER A 145 8.94 13.69 13.45
CA SER A 145 9.22 14.12 14.82
C SER A 145 7.92 14.44 15.58
N THR A 146 6.96 15.08 14.91
CA THR A 146 5.62 15.34 15.44
C THR A 146 4.54 14.97 14.42
N PHE A 147 3.37 14.61 14.92
CA PHE A 147 2.20 14.24 14.12
C PHE A 147 0.99 15.08 14.51
N GLN A 148 0.32 15.65 13.52
CA GLN A 148 -0.96 16.32 13.65
C GLN A 148 -2.06 15.38 13.16
N THR A 149 -3.09 15.11 13.97
CA THR A 149 -4.30 14.45 13.48
C THR A 149 -5.07 15.38 12.54
N ILE A 150 -5.27 14.94 11.29
CA ILE A 150 -5.96 15.72 10.25
C ILE A 150 -7.29 15.11 9.82
N VAL A 151 -7.49 13.81 10.07
CA VAL A 151 -8.80 13.13 10.06
C VAL A 151 -8.95 12.29 11.32
N MET A 152 -10.08 12.42 11.99
CA MET A 152 -10.49 11.59 13.13
C MET A 152 -11.79 10.87 12.76
N ASP A 153 -11.95 9.62 13.21
CA ASP A 153 -13.12 8.78 12.94
C ASP A 153 -13.44 8.62 11.44
N GLY A 154 -12.40 8.54 10.61
CA GLY A 154 -12.57 8.32 9.18
C GLY A 154 -13.20 6.97 8.88
N ILE A 155 -14.02 6.89 7.84
CA ILE A 155 -14.85 5.70 7.57
C ILE A 155 -14.20 4.85 6.48
N VAL A 156 -14.14 3.53 6.71
CA VAL A 156 -13.93 2.54 5.66
C VAL A 156 -15.29 1.96 5.26
N PRO A 157 -15.72 2.08 4.00
CA PRO A 157 -17.03 1.58 3.59
C PRO A 157 -17.06 0.04 3.69
N PRO A 158 -18.21 -0.57 3.99
CA PRO A 158 -18.32 -2.03 4.05
C PRO A 158 -18.07 -2.66 2.67
N ALA A 159 -17.79 -3.96 2.67
CA ALA A 159 -17.85 -4.76 1.46
C ALA A 159 -19.25 -4.68 0.83
N ASN A 160 -19.33 -4.74 -0.51
CA ASN A 160 -20.61 -4.81 -1.22
C ASN A 160 -21.20 -6.24 -1.13
N ILE A 161 -21.78 -6.57 0.03
CA ILE A 161 -22.34 -7.90 0.32
C ILE A 161 -23.56 -8.22 -0.56
N GLY A 162 -24.26 -7.17 -1.00
CA GLY A 162 -25.40 -7.27 -1.91
C GLY A 162 -26.65 -6.53 -1.41
N PRO A 163 -27.67 -6.39 -2.26
CA PRO A 163 -28.77 -5.45 -2.06
C PRO A 163 -29.58 -5.67 -0.78
N ARG A 164 -29.69 -6.92 -0.31
CA ARG A 164 -30.41 -7.20 0.94
C ARG A 164 -29.69 -6.63 2.17
N SER A 165 -28.36 -6.74 2.21
CA SER A 165 -27.55 -6.22 3.32
C SER A 165 -27.36 -4.70 3.20
N ILE A 166 -27.25 -4.16 1.99
CA ILE A 166 -26.99 -2.73 1.79
C ILE A 166 -28.28 -1.91 1.74
N GLU A 167 -29.19 -2.23 0.81
CA GLU A 167 -30.29 -1.35 0.41
C GLU A 167 -31.61 -1.64 1.11
N SER A 168 -31.78 -2.80 1.74
CA SER A 168 -33.04 -3.17 2.37
C SER A 168 -33.22 -2.61 3.79
N ALA A 169 -34.46 -2.55 4.26
CA ALA A 169 -34.83 -2.14 5.63
C ALA A 169 -34.28 -3.06 6.74
N VAL A 170 -33.83 -4.28 6.40
CA VAL A 170 -33.15 -5.18 7.34
C VAL A 170 -31.63 -5.13 7.21
N GLY A 171 -31.11 -4.25 6.35
CA GLY A 171 -29.70 -3.96 6.10
C GLY A 171 -29.30 -2.57 6.60
N LEU A 172 -28.49 -1.85 5.82
CA LEU A 172 -28.15 -0.43 6.09
C LEU A 172 -29.18 0.57 5.53
N ASN A 173 -30.13 0.10 4.70
CA ASN A 173 -31.19 0.90 4.12
C ASN A 173 -30.66 2.16 3.38
N THR A 174 -29.57 2.00 2.61
CA THR A 174 -28.92 3.04 1.80
C THR A 174 -28.34 2.43 0.52
N THR A 175 -27.91 3.24 -0.45
CA THR A 175 -27.23 2.73 -1.66
C THR A 175 -25.74 2.50 -1.40
N TYR A 176 -25.13 1.58 -2.15
CA TYR A 176 -23.68 1.36 -2.03
C TYR A 176 -22.87 2.59 -2.43
N ASP A 177 -23.30 3.31 -3.47
CA ASP A 177 -22.66 4.55 -3.92
C ASP A 177 -22.67 5.63 -2.83
N ALA A 178 -23.73 5.71 -2.01
CA ALA A 178 -23.78 6.63 -0.89
C ALA A 178 -22.80 6.24 0.23
N LEU A 179 -22.55 4.94 0.44
CA LEU A 179 -21.54 4.46 1.39
C LEU A 179 -20.12 4.80 0.91
N ILE A 180 -19.82 4.57 -0.36
CA ILE A 180 -18.53 4.96 -0.94
C ILE A 180 -18.34 6.48 -0.88
N SER A 181 -19.34 7.24 -1.33
CA SER A 181 -19.26 8.70 -1.36
C SER A 181 -19.10 9.32 0.03
N SER A 182 -19.73 8.74 1.05
CA SER A 182 -19.58 9.21 2.44
C SER A 182 -18.26 8.84 3.09
N ALA A 183 -17.52 7.88 2.53
CA ALA A 183 -16.16 7.54 2.95
C ALA A 183 -15.08 8.45 2.34
N ILE A 184 -15.43 9.31 1.37
CA ILE A 184 -14.54 10.35 0.85
C ILE A 184 -14.57 11.53 1.81
N MET A 185 -13.44 11.81 2.46
CA MET A 185 -13.34 12.78 3.53
C MET A 185 -12.40 13.93 3.20
N MET A 186 -12.77 15.13 3.66
CA MET A 186 -11.88 16.29 3.65
C MET A 186 -11.15 16.38 4.99
N ALA A 187 -9.82 16.36 4.94
CA ALA A 187 -8.96 16.58 6.09
C ALA A 187 -8.96 18.06 6.51
N SER A 188 -8.64 18.31 7.78
CA SER A 188 -8.57 19.68 8.34
C SER A 188 -7.49 20.55 7.70
N THR A 189 -6.56 19.93 6.96
CA THR A 189 -5.42 20.58 6.30
C THR A 189 -5.53 20.63 4.77
N GLY A 190 -6.69 20.27 4.21
CA GLY A 190 -7.02 20.46 2.80
C GLY A 190 -6.89 19.23 1.91
N GLU A 191 -6.43 18.09 2.43
CA GLU A 191 -6.40 16.83 1.69
C GLU A 191 -7.79 16.24 1.53
N GLN A 192 -8.03 15.56 0.40
CA GLN A 192 -9.18 14.66 0.24
C GLN A 192 -8.71 13.22 0.33
N VAL A 193 -9.41 12.39 1.10
CA VAL A 193 -8.95 11.05 1.50
C VAL A 193 -10.07 10.03 1.30
N PHE A 194 -9.71 8.86 0.78
CA PHE A 194 -10.56 7.67 0.76
C PHE A 194 -9.75 6.46 1.23
N CYS A 195 -10.34 5.63 2.09
CA CYS A 195 -9.77 4.34 2.48
C CYS A 195 -10.84 3.26 2.32
N GLY A 196 -10.59 2.22 1.52
CA GLY A 196 -11.57 1.14 1.33
C GLY A 196 -11.28 0.20 0.17
N PRO A 197 -12.16 -0.79 -0.05
CA PRO A 197 -12.01 -1.72 -1.15
C PRO A 197 -12.17 -1.01 -2.51
N ALA A 198 -11.36 -1.43 -3.47
CA ALA A 198 -11.44 -1.01 -4.87
C ALA A 198 -11.12 -2.20 -5.81
N ASP A 199 -11.56 -2.13 -7.06
CA ASP A 199 -11.15 -3.08 -8.10
C ASP A 199 -9.64 -2.94 -8.37
N ASP A 200 -8.95 -4.07 -8.56
CA ASP A 200 -7.50 -4.06 -8.78
C ASP A 200 -7.18 -3.47 -10.17
N PRO A 201 -6.46 -2.32 -10.26
CA PRO A 201 -6.16 -1.71 -11.55
C PRO A 201 -5.03 -2.42 -12.31
N PHE A 202 -4.32 -3.36 -11.67
CA PHE A 202 -3.17 -4.03 -12.25
C PHE A 202 -3.57 -5.21 -13.14
N PHE A 203 -3.03 -5.25 -14.35
CA PHE A 203 -3.16 -6.39 -15.25
C PHE A 203 -1.88 -7.22 -15.25
N VAL A 204 -2.00 -8.52 -14.98
CA VAL A 204 -0.87 -9.45 -15.09
C VAL A 204 -1.33 -10.89 -15.38
N ASP A 205 -0.66 -11.57 -16.30
CA ASP A 205 -0.80 -13.03 -16.46
C ASP A 205 0.13 -13.75 -15.50
N LEU A 206 -0.26 -13.78 -14.21
CA LEU A 206 0.50 -14.49 -13.17
C LEU A 206 0.75 -15.95 -13.54
N GLY A 207 -0.21 -16.58 -14.22
CA GLY A 207 -0.06 -17.95 -14.68
C GLY A 207 1.01 -18.13 -15.75
N GLY A 208 1.33 -17.11 -16.54
CA GLY A 208 2.37 -17.15 -17.57
C GLY A 208 3.72 -16.79 -16.99
N ILE A 209 3.75 -15.71 -16.19
CA ILE A 209 4.94 -15.28 -15.47
C ILE A 209 5.52 -16.41 -14.60
N PHE A 210 4.67 -17.12 -13.86
CA PHE A 210 5.12 -18.22 -12.99
C PHE A 210 5.08 -19.61 -13.66
N ASP A 211 4.60 -19.71 -14.90
CA ASP A 211 4.87 -20.86 -15.79
C ASP A 211 6.16 -20.60 -16.56
N LEU A 212 7.26 -20.50 -15.80
CA LEU A 212 8.62 -20.30 -16.30
C LEU A 212 8.82 -19.06 -17.21
N GLY A 213 8.09 -17.97 -16.94
CA GLY A 213 8.23 -16.73 -17.69
C GLY A 213 7.64 -16.79 -19.09
N ASP A 214 6.57 -17.56 -19.30
CA ASP A 214 5.78 -17.65 -20.54
C ASP A 214 4.99 -16.33 -20.78
N ALA A 215 5.71 -15.23 -20.95
CA ALA A 215 5.19 -13.87 -21.13
C ALA A 215 5.99 -13.13 -22.22
N PRO A 216 5.43 -12.91 -23.42
CA PRO A 216 4.08 -13.30 -23.85
C PRO A 216 3.92 -14.82 -23.98
N ARG A 217 2.68 -15.32 -23.82
CA ARG A 217 2.33 -16.74 -23.92
C ARG A 217 2.79 -17.34 -25.24
N GLN A 218 3.48 -18.48 -25.20
CA GLN A 218 3.84 -19.26 -26.39
C GLN A 218 2.63 -19.94 -27.03
N SER A 219 1.59 -20.23 -26.24
CA SER A 219 0.34 -20.81 -26.71
C SER A 219 -0.85 -20.19 -25.98
N GLY A 220 -1.84 -19.71 -26.74
CA GLY A 220 -3.04 -19.06 -26.20
C GLY A 220 -2.84 -17.57 -25.94
N ASN A 221 -3.82 -16.96 -25.27
CA ASN A 221 -3.83 -15.54 -24.96
C ASN A 221 -3.39 -15.31 -23.51
N SER A 222 -2.75 -14.17 -23.25
CA SER A 222 -2.55 -13.70 -21.88
C SER A 222 -3.88 -13.57 -21.15
N ARG A 223 -3.92 -13.99 -19.90
CA ARG A 223 -5.10 -13.86 -19.03
C ARG A 223 -4.82 -12.87 -17.92
N ASP A 224 -5.76 -11.97 -17.64
CA ASP A 224 -5.72 -11.18 -16.41
C ASP A 224 -5.93 -12.08 -15.19
N GLY A 225 -4.89 -12.24 -14.38
CA GLY A 225 -4.92 -13.02 -13.14
C GLY A 225 -5.70 -12.34 -12.01
N LEU A 226 -5.90 -11.02 -12.10
CA LEU A 226 -6.50 -10.19 -11.06
C LEU A 226 -7.89 -9.69 -11.44
N ALA A 227 -8.36 -9.95 -12.67
CA ALA A 227 -9.71 -9.60 -13.09
C ALA A 227 -10.81 -10.06 -12.11
N ASN A 228 -11.69 -9.11 -11.75
CA ASN A 228 -12.77 -9.27 -10.77
C ASN A 228 -12.27 -9.63 -9.36
N LYS A 229 -11.10 -9.12 -8.99
CA LYS A 229 -10.58 -9.14 -7.62
C LYS A 229 -10.47 -7.70 -7.13
N ASN A 230 -10.68 -7.55 -5.84
CA ASN A 230 -10.47 -6.27 -5.19
C ASN A 230 -9.07 -6.22 -4.57
N ILE A 231 -8.70 -5.02 -4.17
CA ILE A 231 -7.63 -4.67 -3.23
C ILE A 231 -8.20 -3.68 -2.21
N HIS A 232 -7.46 -3.39 -1.13
CA HIS A 232 -7.74 -2.27 -0.24
C HIS A 232 -6.87 -1.06 -0.62
N THR A 233 -7.52 0.06 -0.90
CA THR A 233 -6.87 1.31 -1.32
C THR A 233 -6.87 2.34 -0.21
N ILE A 234 -5.73 3.00 -0.04
CA ILE A 234 -5.60 4.32 0.57
C ILE A 234 -5.34 5.32 -0.56
N ALA A 235 -6.30 6.21 -0.82
CA ALA A 235 -6.16 7.28 -1.80
C ALA A 235 -6.18 8.64 -1.09
N ILE A 236 -5.20 9.47 -1.39
CA ILE A 236 -5.09 10.83 -0.86
C ILE A 236 -4.78 11.82 -1.99
N GLN A 237 -5.60 12.85 -2.11
CA GLN A 237 -5.37 14.00 -2.97
C GLN A 237 -4.83 15.15 -2.12
N VAL A 238 -3.59 15.55 -2.36
CA VAL A 238 -2.83 16.50 -1.53
C VAL A 238 -2.60 17.80 -2.31
N PRO A 239 -2.87 18.98 -1.72
CA PRO A 239 -2.47 20.25 -2.32
C PRO A 239 -0.97 20.29 -2.63
N ILE A 240 -0.60 20.69 -3.85
CA ILE A 240 0.81 20.80 -4.26
C ILE A 240 1.58 21.72 -3.30
N SER A 241 0.95 22.78 -2.81
CA SER A 241 1.55 23.70 -1.83
C SER A 241 2.03 23.02 -0.55
N THR A 242 1.41 21.91 -0.15
CA THR A 242 1.84 21.11 1.01
C THR A 242 3.09 20.30 0.68
N LEU A 243 3.20 19.83 -0.57
CA LEU A 243 4.28 18.96 -1.05
C LEU A 243 5.52 19.71 -1.53
N LEU A 244 5.43 21.01 -1.76
CA LEU A 244 6.57 21.81 -2.21
C LEU A 244 7.59 21.99 -1.08
N LYS A 245 8.87 21.83 -1.42
CA LYS A 245 9.95 22.25 -0.55
C LYS A 245 9.93 23.77 -0.34
N SER A 246 10.46 24.20 0.80
CA SER A 246 10.58 25.63 1.11
C SER A 246 11.36 26.38 0.02
N GLY A 247 10.82 27.50 -0.45
CA GLY A 247 11.43 28.34 -1.48
C GLY A 247 11.26 27.83 -2.92
N ALA A 248 10.55 26.73 -3.16
CA ALA A 248 10.14 26.35 -4.51
C ALA A 248 9.14 27.38 -5.08
N PRO A 249 9.16 27.63 -6.41
CA PRO A 249 8.14 28.47 -7.06
C PRO A 249 6.74 27.92 -6.80
N SER A 250 5.77 28.79 -6.51
CA SER A 250 4.36 28.42 -6.54
C SER A 250 3.98 28.03 -7.96
N THR A 251 3.39 26.84 -8.13
CA THR A 251 2.92 26.31 -9.42
C THR A 251 1.77 27.12 -10.01
#